data_AF-A0AA86X6S0-F1
#
_entry.id   AF-A0AA86X6S0-F1
#
_cell.length_a   1.000
_cell.length_b   1.000
_cell.length_c   1.000
_cell.angle_alpha   90.00
_cell.angle_beta   90.00
_cell.angle_gamma   90.00
#
_symmetry.space_group_name_H-M   'P 1'
#
loop_
_entity.id
_entity.type
_entity.pdbx_description
1 polymer ?
#
loop_
_entity_poly.entity_id
_entity_poly.type
_entity_poly.pdbx_seq_one_letter_code
_entity_poly.pdbx_strand_id
1 'polypeptide(L)'
;MLTYASYLDKKTNLVQSRISIVAMNISVSIMAGLAIFQARSPFNIQSEGGPSLLFIVLPQLFDKMPFGTIFYVLFLFATVTSSVVMLEINVDNITNQDNSKRAKWSVILGILTFVFGIPSALSYGVMADVHIFGKTFFDAMDFLVSNFLMPFGALCLSLFTGYIFKKGSCNEGTPSR
;
A
#
# COMPACT_ATOMS: atom_id res chain seq x y z
N MET A 1 2.38 8.85 3.35
CA MET A 1 2.49 9.44 4.71
C MET A 1 2.93 10.90 4.69
N LEU A 2 3.86 11.32 3.83
CA LEU A 2 4.27 12.73 3.74
C LEU A 2 3.11 13.67 3.33
N THR A 3 2.36 13.30 2.29
CA THR A 3 1.15 14.02 1.84
C THR A 3 0.12 14.14 2.96
N TYR A 4 -0.16 13.04 3.68
CA TYR A 4 -1.05 13.05 4.85
C TYR A 4 -0.55 13.95 5.99
N ALA A 5 0.74 13.93 6.27
CA ALA A 5 1.33 14.79 7.28
C ALA A 5 1.23 16.28 6.90
N SER A 6 1.22 16.60 5.59
CA SER A 6 1.03 17.97 5.10
C SER A 6 -0.38 18.54 5.37
N TYR A 7 -1.38 17.68 5.58
CA TYR A 7 -2.74 18.09 5.93
C TYR A 7 -3.02 18.11 7.43
N LEU A 8 -2.04 17.74 8.27
CA LEU A 8 -2.22 17.64 9.72
C LEU A 8 -2.01 18.99 10.41
N ASP A 9 -2.87 19.31 11.37
CA ASP A 9 -2.74 20.52 12.17
C ASP A 9 -1.43 20.54 12.97
N LYS A 10 -0.79 21.71 13.08
CA LYS A 10 0.50 21.89 13.78
C LYS A 10 0.50 21.49 15.26
N LYS A 11 -0.67 21.31 15.88
CA LYS A 11 -0.83 20.88 17.28
C LYS A 11 -0.85 19.36 17.46
N THR A 12 -0.89 18.59 16.37
CA THR A 12 -0.96 17.13 16.44
C THR A 12 0.40 16.53 16.81
N ASN A 13 0.39 15.58 17.74
CA ASN A 13 1.62 14.93 18.18
C ASN A 13 2.07 13.88 17.15
N LEU A 14 2.93 14.31 16.23
CA LEU A 14 3.45 13.48 15.15
C LEU A 14 4.26 12.26 15.64
N VAL A 15 4.88 12.31 16.82
CA VAL A 15 5.62 11.18 17.38
C VAL A 15 4.65 10.09 17.83
N GLN A 16 3.65 10.46 18.63
CA GLN A 16 2.64 9.53 19.14
C GLN A 16 1.83 8.90 18.01
N SER A 17 1.39 9.70 17.03
CA SER A 17 0.64 9.19 15.87
C SER A 17 1.47 8.19 15.06
N ARG A 18 2.76 8.48 14.81
CA ARG A 18 3.64 7.54 14.07
C ARG A 18 3.83 6.23 14.81
N ILE A 19 4.09 6.26 16.13
CA ILE A 19 4.24 5.04 16.93
C ILE A 19 2.95 4.22 16.92
N SER A 20 1.79 4.86 17.08
CA SER A 20 0.50 4.19 17.04
C SER A 20 0.22 3.53 15.69
N ILE A 21 0.48 4.23 14.57
CA ILE A 21 0.30 3.68 13.22
C ILE A 21 1.20 2.45 13.02
N VAL A 22 2.48 2.52 13.41
CA VAL A 22 3.41 1.39 13.28
C VAL A 22 2.97 0.21 14.14
N ALA A 23 2.61 0.45 15.40
CA ALA A 23 2.15 -0.59 16.31
C ALA A 23 0.87 -1.29 15.80
N MET A 24 -0.11 -0.51 15.31
CA MET A 24 -1.31 -1.06 14.70
C MET A 24 -1.00 -1.88 13.45
N ASN A 25 -0.09 -1.39 12.58
CA ASN A 25 0.29 -2.10 11.37
C ASN A 25 0.95 -3.47 11.68
N ILE A 26 1.86 -3.50 12.65
CA ILE A 26 2.51 -4.74 13.10
C ILE A 26 1.49 -5.71 13.68
N SER A 27 0.60 -5.22 14.56
CA SER A 27 -0.46 -6.03 15.18
C SER A 27 -1.37 -6.67 14.12
N VAL A 28 -1.87 -5.87 13.17
CA VAL A 28 -2.72 -6.36 12.07
C VAL A 28 -1.95 -7.36 11.20
N SER A 29 -0.68 -7.11 10.91
CA SER A 29 0.15 -8.03 10.10
C SER A 29 0.34 -9.39 10.78
N ILE A 30 0.57 -9.41 12.10
CA ILE A 30 0.68 -10.66 12.88
C ILE A 30 -0.67 -11.40 12.88
N MET A 31 -1.76 -10.69 13.15
CA MET A 31 -3.11 -11.28 13.13
C MET A 31 -3.47 -11.85 11.75
N ALA A 32 -3.16 -11.13 10.67
CA ALA A 32 -3.40 -11.58 9.30
C ALA A 32 -2.55 -12.82 8.97
N GLY A 33 -1.27 -12.84 9.36
CA GLY A 33 -0.41 -14.01 9.17
C GLY A 33 -0.96 -15.24 9.89
N LEU A 34 -1.36 -15.11 11.16
CA LEU A 34 -1.99 -16.19 11.91
C LEU A 34 -3.29 -16.66 11.24
N ALA A 35 -4.16 -15.74 10.82
CA ALA A 35 -5.42 -16.10 10.16
C ALA A 35 -5.19 -16.86 8.84
N ILE A 36 -4.28 -16.39 7.98
CA ILE A 36 -3.98 -17.04 6.69
C ILE A 36 -3.34 -18.41 6.89
N PHE A 37 -2.40 -18.55 7.84
CA PHE A 37 -1.74 -19.83 8.11
C PHE A 37 -2.67 -20.88 8.74
N GLN A 38 -3.64 -20.45 9.55
CA GLN A 38 -4.68 -21.35 10.04
C GLN A 38 -5.66 -21.74 8.92
N ALA A 39 -6.03 -20.78 8.07
CA ALA A 39 -6.93 -21.01 6.95
C ALA A 39 -6.36 -22.01 5.92
N ARG A 40 -5.05 -22.02 5.65
CA ARG A 40 -4.45 -22.95 4.66
C ARG A 40 -4.45 -24.42 5.09
N SER A 41 -4.41 -24.69 6.40
CA SER A 41 -4.23 -26.03 6.97
C SER A 41 -5.33 -27.02 6.56
N PRO A 42 -6.64 -26.70 6.67
CA PRO A 42 -7.71 -27.62 6.26
C PRO A 42 -7.81 -27.84 4.73
N PHE A 43 -7.32 -26.91 3.91
CA PHE A 43 -7.49 -26.96 2.46
C PHE A 43 -6.29 -27.54 1.70
N ASN A 44 -5.21 -27.96 2.39
CA ASN A 44 -3.97 -28.50 1.80
C ASN A 44 -3.44 -27.65 0.62
N ILE A 45 -3.62 -26.32 0.70
CA ILE A 45 -3.20 -25.42 -0.37
C ILE A 45 -1.67 -25.37 -0.39
N GLN A 46 -1.08 -25.98 -1.43
CA GLN A 46 0.37 -26.04 -1.67
C GLN A 46 0.97 -24.73 -2.19
N SER A 47 0.15 -23.70 -2.44
CA SER A 47 0.59 -22.46 -3.08
C SER A 47 1.69 -21.78 -2.25
N GLU A 48 2.87 -21.60 -2.85
CA GLU A 48 4.10 -21.10 -2.21
C GLU A 48 4.11 -19.58 -1.90
N GLY A 49 2.93 -18.98 -1.70
CA GLY A 49 2.78 -17.54 -1.50
C GLY A 49 2.55 -16.77 -2.80
N GLY A 50 2.48 -15.46 -2.68
CA GLY A 50 2.16 -14.55 -3.78
C GLY A 50 0.71 -14.04 -3.77
N PRO A 51 0.38 -13.07 -4.64
CA PRO A 51 -0.93 -12.41 -4.64
C PRO A 51 -2.09 -13.36 -4.93
N SER A 52 -1.85 -14.41 -5.72
CA SER A 52 -2.83 -15.47 -6.03
C SER A 52 -3.32 -16.21 -4.79
N LEU A 53 -2.48 -16.35 -3.75
CA LEU A 53 -2.87 -17.01 -2.50
C LEU A 53 -4.02 -16.26 -1.82
N LEU A 54 -4.01 -14.92 -1.84
CA LEU A 54 -5.08 -14.13 -1.24
C LEU A 54 -6.42 -14.37 -1.94
N PHE A 55 -6.41 -14.52 -3.27
CA PHE A 55 -7.63 -14.75 -4.06
C PHE A 55 -8.17 -16.18 -3.94
N ILE A 56 -7.38 -17.14 -3.46
CA ILE A 56 -7.82 -18.52 -3.20
C ILE A 56 -8.24 -18.67 -1.73
N VAL A 57 -7.40 -18.20 -0.80
CA VAL A 57 -7.59 -18.42 0.64
C VAL A 57 -8.68 -17.52 1.22
N LEU A 58 -8.75 -16.23 0.84
CA LEU A 58 -9.72 -15.31 1.43
C LEU A 58 -11.18 -15.69 1.15
N PRO A 59 -11.59 -16.04 -0.08
CA PRO A 59 -12.97 -16.46 -0.33
C PRO A 59 -13.35 -17.72 0.45
N GLN A 60 -12.45 -18.71 0.51
CA GLN A 60 -12.67 -19.94 1.27
C GLN A 60 -12.75 -19.69 2.77
N LEU A 61 -11.95 -18.76 3.29
CA LEU A 61 -11.99 -18.35 4.69
C LEU A 61 -13.32 -17.70 5.04
N PHE A 62 -13.83 -16.80 4.19
CA PHE A 62 -15.11 -16.16 4.43
C PHE A 62 -16.28 -17.11 4.28
N ASP A 63 -16.26 -18.06 3.36
CA ASP A 63 -17.31 -19.08 3.20
C ASP A 63 -17.50 -19.93 4.48
N LYS A 64 -16.43 -20.13 5.26
CA LYS A 64 -16.48 -20.84 6.54
C LYS A 64 -16.93 -19.98 7.72
N MET A 65 -17.05 -18.66 7.56
CA MET A 65 -17.47 -17.76 8.62
C MET A 65 -18.99 -17.51 8.55
N PRO A 66 -19.68 -17.52 9.70
CA PRO A 66 -21.05 -17.00 9.75
C PRO A 66 -21.02 -15.52 9.33
N PHE A 67 -21.89 -15.13 8.38
CA PHE A 67 -21.89 -13.81 7.73
C PHE A 67 -20.66 -13.48 6.86
N GLY A 68 -19.95 -14.49 6.37
CA GLY A 68 -18.78 -14.35 5.49
C GLY A 68 -18.97 -13.42 4.30
N THR A 69 -20.12 -13.48 3.63
CA THR A 69 -20.46 -12.61 2.50
C THR A 69 -20.43 -11.13 2.87
N ILE A 70 -20.94 -10.76 4.05
CA ILE A 70 -20.92 -9.37 4.53
C ILE A 70 -19.48 -8.95 4.78
N PHE A 71 -18.69 -9.82 5.40
CA PHE A 71 -17.28 -9.54 5.67
C PHE A 71 -16.46 -9.40 4.36
N TYR A 72 -16.74 -10.21 3.34
CA TYR A 72 -16.13 -10.09 2.03
C TYR A 72 -16.45 -8.75 1.35
N VAL A 73 -17.72 -8.30 1.43
CA VAL A 73 -18.12 -7.00 0.89
C VAL A 73 -17.43 -5.84 1.64
N LEU A 74 -17.35 -5.92 2.97
CA LEU A 74 -16.61 -4.92 3.77
C LEU A 74 -15.12 -4.92 3.43
N PHE A 75 -14.53 -6.08 3.22
CA PHE A 75 -13.14 -6.22 2.78
C PHE A 75 -12.92 -5.57 1.41
N LEU A 76 -13.79 -5.84 0.43
CA LEU A 76 -13.73 -5.19 -0.89
C LEU A 76 -13.86 -3.67 -0.78
N PHE A 77 -14.78 -3.17 0.05
CA PHE A 77 -14.93 -1.74 0.28
C PHE A 77 -13.67 -1.11 0.88
N ALA A 78 -13.03 -1.79 1.83
CA ALA A 78 -11.76 -1.36 2.41
C ALA A 78 -10.63 -1.33 1.37
N THR A 79 -10.55 -2.35 0.51
CA THR A 79 -9.56 -2.39 -0.58
C THR A 79 -9.76 -1.24 -1.56
N VAL A 80 -10.99 -0.99 -2.03
CA VAL A 80 -11.30 0.11 -2.95
C VAL A 80 -10.94 1.46 -2.34
N THR A 81 -11.29 1.68 -1.07
CA THR A 81 -10.97 2.93 -0.37
C THR A 81 -9.46 3.16 -0.30
N SER A 82 -8.67 2.11 -0.04
CA SER A 82 -7.21 2.18 -0.03
C SER A 82 -6.63 2.52 -1.42
N SER A 83 -7.18 1.93 -2.48
CA SER A 83 -6.78 2.22 -3.86
C SER A 83 -7.06 3.66 -4.27
N VAL A 84 -8.22 4.22 -3.89
CA VAL A 84 -8.57 5.63 -4.15
C VAL A 84 -7.56 6.56 -3.47
N VAL A 85 -7.21 6.27 -2.22
CA VAL A 85 -6.19 7.02 -1.47
C VAL A 85 -4.83 6.99 -2.16
N MET A 86 -4.39 5.83 -2.66
CA MET A 86 -3.12 5.72 -3.38
C MET A 86 -3.10 6.57 -4.65
N LEU A 87 -4.21 6.59 -5.41
CA LEU A 87 -4.32 7.43 -6.60
C LEU A 87 -4.31 8.92 -6.25
N GLU A 88 -5.03 9.31 -5.19
CA GLU A 88 -5.12 10.71 -4.75
C GLU A 88 -3.75 11.28 -4.38
N ILE A 89 -2.89 10.50 -3.71
CA ILE A 89 -1.53 10.92 -3.36
C ILE A 89 -0.72 11.29 -4.62
N ASN A 90 -0.90 10.55 -5.72
CA ASN A 90 -0.21 10.84 -6.98
C ASN A 90 -0.79 12.09 -7.66
N VAL A 91 -2.11 12.27 -7.64
CA VAL A 91 -2.79 13.46 -8.20
C VAL A 91 -2.38 14.73 -7.46
N ASP A 92 -2.38 14.71 -6.13
CA ASP A 92 -2.03 15.87 -5.32
C ASP A 92 -0.57 16.30 -5.54
N ASN A 93 0.35 15.34 -5.65
CA ASN A 93 1.76 15.60 -5.93
C ASN A 93 2.00 16.32 -7.28
N ILE A 94 1.17 16.05 -8.30
CA ILE A 94 1.28 16.71 -9.61
C ILE A 94 0.55 18.06 -9.62
N THR A 95 -0.61 18.13 -8.97
CA THR A 95 -1.45 19.32 -8.99
C THR A 95 -1.04 20.38 -7.98
N ASN A 96 -0.18 20.06 -7.00
CA ASN A 96 0.26 20.97 -5.94
C ASN A 96 -0.92 21.70 -5.27
N GLN A 97 -2.00 20.95 -4.97
CA GLN A 97 -3.25 21.46 -4.39
C GLN A 97 -4.08 22.41 -5.30
N ASP A 98 -3.77 22.52 -6.60
CA ASP A 98 -4.58 23.30 -7.55
C ASP A 98 -5.88 22.56 -7.93
N ASN A 99 -6.98 22.93 -7.28
CA ASN A 99 -8.30 22.33 -7.47
C ASN A 99 -8.80 22.39 -8.92
N SER A 100 -8.38 23.37 -9.72
CA SER A 100 -8.88 23.55 -11.09
C SER A 100 -8.38 22.47 -12.06
N LYS A 101 -7.27 21.80 -11.71
CA LYS A 101 -6.63 20.77 -12.56
C LYS A 101 -6.84 19.35 -12.03
N ARG A 102 -7.33 19.18 -10.80
CA ARG A 102 -7.49 17.87 -10.13
C ARG A 102 -8.32 16.88 -10.95
N ALA A 103 -9.47 17.29 -11.47
CA ALA A 103 -10.34 16.41 -12.24
C ALA A 103 -9.64 15.85 -13.51
N LYS A 104 -8.90 16.71 -14.22
CA LYS A 104 -8.17 16.29 -15.43
C LYS A 104 -7.06 15.30 -15.10
N TRP A 105 -6.24 15.60 -14.08
CA TRP A 105 -5.12 14.73 -13.69
C TRP A 105 -5.56 13.42 -13.06
N SER A 106 -6.66 13.42 -12.30
CA SER A 106 -7.25 12.19 -11.74
C SER A 106 -7.69 11.23 -12.84
N VAL A 107 -8.34 11.73 -13.91
CA VAL A 107 -8.72 10.91 -15.06
C VAL A 107 -7.50 10.39 -15.81
N ILE A 108 -6.50 11.24 -16.07
CA ILE A 108 -5.27 10.84 -16.78
C ILE A 108 -4.52 9.75 -16.00
N LEU A 109 -4.29 9.94 -14.70
CA LEU A 109 -3.62 8.96 -13.85
C LEU A 109 -4.45 7.69 -13.66
N GLY A 110 -5.78 7.79 -13.61
CA GLY A 110 -6.68 6.64 -13.59
C GLY A 110 -6.57 5.80 -14.85
N ILE A 111 -6.62 6.43 -16.03
CA ILE A 111 -6.43 5.75 -17.32
C ILE A 111 -5.04 5.12 -17.39
N LEU A 112 -3.99 5.83 -16.95
CA LEU A 112 -2.63 5.31 -16.94
C LEU A 112 -2.53 4.07 -16.06
N THR A 113 -3.06 4.15 -14.83
CA THR A 113 -3.10 3.01 -13.88
C THR A 113 -3.86 1.83 -14.47
N PHE A 114 -4.97 2.08 -15.16
CA PHE A 114 -5.74 1.05 -15.85
C PHE A 114 -4.91 0.37 -16.96
N VAL A 115 -4.24 1.16 -17.81
CA VAL A 115 -3.38 0.63 -18.89
C VAL A 115 -2.23 -0.21 -18.34
N PHE A 116 -1.58 0.21 -17.24
CA PHE A 116 -0.56 -0.59 -16.57
C PHE A 116 -1.13 -1.80 -15.80
N GLY A 117 -2.40 -1.72 -15.39
CA GLY A 117 -3.12 -2.82 -14.75
C GLY A 117 -3.43 -3.99 -15.71
N ILE A 118 -3.67 -3.72 -16.99
CA ILE A 118 -3.95 -4.75 -18.01
C ILE A 118 -2.82 -5.80 -18.13
N PRO A 119 -1.55 -5.43 -18.39
CA PRO A 119 -0.46 -6.41 -18.48
C PRO A 119 -0.20 -7.10 -17.13
N SER A 120 -0.41 -6.40 -16.02
CA SER A 120 -0.35 -6.97 -14.67
C SER A 120 -1.39 -8.07 -14.44
N ALA A 121 -2.65 -7.87 -14.87
CA ALA A 121 -3.70 -8.87 -14.78
C ALA A 121 -3.47 -10.04 -15.75
N LEU A 122 -2.98 -9.76 -16.96
CA LEU A 122 -2.72 -10.77 -17.98
C LEU A 122 -1.48 -11.64 -17.67
N SER A 123 -0.59 -11.14 -16.80
CA SER A 123 0.61 -11.80 -16.29
C SER A 123 0.34 -13.16 -15.64
N TYR A 124 -0.86 -13.37 -15.10
CA TYR A 124 -1.28 -14.61 -14.45
C TYR A 124 -2.12 -15.53 -15.36
N GLY A 125 -2.34 -15.14 -16.63
CA GLY A 125 -3.15 -15.87 -17.59
C GLY A 125 -2.43 -16.05 -18.93
N VAL A 126 -2.88 -15.32 -19.96
CA VAL A 126 -2.40 -15.49 -21.35
C VAL A 126 -0.94 -15.07 -21.53
N MET A 127 -0.43 -14.16 -20.69
CA MET A 127 0.95 -13.66 -20.75
C MET A 127 1.89 -14.34 -19.75
N ALA A 128 1.47 -15.48 -19.17
CA ALA A 128 2.26 -16.19 -18.17
C ALA A 128 3.63 -16.66 -18.69
N ASP A 129 3.74 -16.98 -19.99
CA ASP A 129 4.99 -17.39 -20.64
C ASP A 129 5.95 -16.24 -20.96
N VAL A 130 5.49 -14.98 -20.86
CA VAL A 130 6.34 -13.79 -21.11
C VAL A 130 7.10 -13.46 -19.84
N HIS A 131 8.24 -14.15 -19.67
CA HIS A 131 9.12 -13.92 -18.54
C HIS A 131 10.14 -12.81 -18.84
N ILE A 132 10.11 -11.75 -18.04
CA ILE A 132 11.17 -10.73 -18.00
C ILE A 132 12.07 -11.12 -16.82
N PHE A 133 13.33 -11.50 -17.09
CA PHE A 133 14.27 -11.95 -16.04
C PHE A 133 13.78 -13.15 -15.20
N GLY A 134 13.04 -14.08 -15.81
CA GLY A 134 12.50 -15.27 -15.11
C GLY A 134 11.36 -14.95 -14.14
N LYS A 135 10.75 -13.76 -14.25
CA LYS A 135 9.60 -13.30 -13.48
C LYS A 135 8.48 -12.89 -14.42
N THR A 136 7.24 -13.03 -13.98
CA THR A 136 6.10 -12.49 -14.73
C THR A 136 6.17 -10.95 -14.72
N PHE A 137 5.47 -10.27 -15.62
CA PHE A 137 5.48 -8.80 -15.66
C PHE A 137 5.08 -8.17 -14.32
N PHE A 138 4.06 -8.75 -13.67
CA PHE A 138 3.65 -8.34 -12.32
C PHE A 138 4.78 -8.48 -11.31
N ASP A 139 5.42 -9.65 -11.24
CA ASP A 139 6.45 -9.94 -10.24
C ASP A 139 7.70 -9.09 -10.46
N ALA A 140 8.04 -8.77 -11.72
CA ALA A 140 9.15 -7.89 -12.04
C ALA A 140 8.89 -6.46 -11.56
N MET A 141 7.67 -5.94 -11.76
CA MET A 141 7.26 -4.62 -11.28
C MET A 141 7.18 -4.57 -9.76
N ASP A 142 6.59 -5.59 -9.11
CA ASP A 142 6.55 -5.69 -7.66
C ASP A 142 7.96 -5.76 -7.08
N PHE A 143 8.86 -6.58 -7.67
CA PHE A 143 10.24 -6.66 -7.22
C PHE A 143 10.96 -5.30 -7.33
N LEU A 144 10.82 -4.61 -8.47
CA LEU A 144 11.39 -3.29 -8.69
C LEU A 144 10.89 -2.28 -7.65
N VAL A 145 9.59 -2.26 -7.39
CA VAL A 145 9.00 -1.29 -6.47
C VAL A 145 9.37 -1.62 -5.02
N SER A 146 9.12 -2.85 -4.59
CA SER A 146 9.24 -3.30 -3.20
C SER A 146 10.69 -3.46 -2.74
N ASN A 147 11.61 -3.89 -3.62
CA ASN A 147 13.02 -4.10 -3.24
C ASN A 147 13.93 -2.93 -3.62
N PHE A 148 13.58 -2.14 -4.64
CA PHE A 148 14.44 -1.06 -5.11
C PHE A 148 13.87 0.33 -4.77
N LEU A 149 12.70 0.69 -5.30
CA LEU A 149 12.16 2.05 -5.14
C LEU A 149 11.79 2.39 -3.70
N MET A 150 11.11 1.49 -2.98
CA MET A 150 10.70 1.78 -1.59
C MET A 150 11.91 1.94 -0.65
N PRO A 151 12.88 1.00 -0.61
CA PRO A 151 14.05 1.16 0.26
C PRO A 151 14.92 2.34 -0.14
N PHE A 152 15.11 2.57 -1.45
CA PHE A 152 15.87 3.70 -1.95
C PHE A 152 15.22 5.04 -1.60
N GLY A 153 13.90 5.15 -1.78
CA GLY A 153 13.12 6.33 -1.40
C GLY A 153 13.21 6.61 0.11
N ALA A 154 13.11 5.56 0.93
CA ALA A 154 13.27 5.68 2.38
C ALA A 154 14.68 6.13 2.79
N LEU A 155 15.72 5.60 2.12
CA LEU A 155 17.12 5.99 2.35
C LEU A 155 17.35 7.46 1.97
N CYS A 156 16.89 7.90 0.79
CA CYS A 156 16.98 9.30 0.38
C CYS A 156 16.28 10.24 1.37
N LEU A 157 15.07 9.89 1.83
CA LEU A 157 14.34 10.67 2.84
C LEU A 157 15.06 10.71 4.18
N SER A 158 15.65 9.59 4.61
CA SER A 158 16.44 9.50 5.85
C SER A 158 17.70 10.37 5.79
N LEU A 159 18.46 10.31 4.70
CA LEU A 159 19.65 11.14 4.48
C LEU A 159 19.30 12.62 4.37
N PHE A 160 18.24 12.97 3.63
CA PHE A 160 17.79 14.36 3.49
C PHE A 160 17.39 14.95 4.85
N THR A 161 16.62 14.20 5.65
CA THR A 161 16.20 14.66 6.99
C THR A 161 17.36 14.72 7.97
N GLY A 162 18.31 13.77 7.92
CA GLY A 162 19.45 13.71 8.83
C GLY A 162 20.56 14.71 8.53
N TYR A 163 20.80 15.03 7.25
CA TYR A 163 21.97 15.81 6.82
C TYR A 163 21.64 17.23 6.34
N ILE A 164 20.48 17.44 5.69
CA ILE A 164 20.11 18.73 5.10
C ILE A 164 19.22 19.55 6.06
N PHE A 165 18.37 18.90 6.84
CA PHE A 165 17.61 19.57 7.91
C PHE A 165 18.53 19.86 9.11
N LYS A 166 19.22 21.01 9.05
CA LYS A 166 20.09 21.56 10.11
C LYS A 166 19.36 21.53 11.47
N LYS A 167 20.06 21.09 12.53
CA LYS A 167 19.62 20.96 13.94
C LYS A 167 18.85 22.15 14.56
N GLY A 168 18.74 23.30 13.88
CA GLY A 168 18.14 24.53 14.39
C GLY A 168 16.61 24.54 14.54
N SER A 169 15.85 23.85 13.67
CA SER A 169 14.38 23.85 13.73
C SER A 169 13.77 22.66 14.48
N CYS A 170 14.59 21.70 14.94
CA CYS A 170 14.10 20.53 15.67
C CYS A 170 13.70 20.86 17.14
N ASN A 171 14.14 22.01 17.66
CA ASN A 171 13.88 22.44 19.05
C ASN A 171 12.63 23.33 19.23
N GLU A 172 11.94 23.73 18.16
CA GLU A 172 10.72 24.56 18.28
C GLU A 172 9.44 23.73 18.46
N GLY A 173 9.53 22.40 18.39
CA GLY A 173 8.40 21.48 18.57
C GLY A 173 8.30 20.80 19.94
N THR A 174 9.30 20.97 20.82
CA THR A 174 9.19 20.56 22.22
C THR A 174 8.45 21.65 23.00
N PRO A 175 7.23 21.41 23.53
CA PRO A 175 6.73 22.29 24.57
C PRO A 175 7.75 22.20 25.72
N SER A 176 8.23 23.37 26.12
CA SER A 176 9.04 23.52 27.31
C SER A 176 8.28 22.98 28.53
N ARG A 177 8.94 22.08 29.26
CA ARG A 177 8.62 21.54 30.60
C ARG A 177 7.64 20.38 30.67
#